data_AF-A0A526YEW1-F1
#
_entry.id   AF-A0A526YEW1-F1
#
_cell.length_a   1.000
_cell.length_b   1.000
_cell.length_c   1.000
_cell.angle_alpha   90.00
_cell.angle_beta   90.00
_cell.angle_gamma   90.00
#
_symmetry.space_group_name_H-M   'P 1'
#
loop_
_entity.id
_entity.type
_entity.pdbx_description
1 polymer ?
#
loop_
_entity_poly.entity_id
_entity_poly.type
_entity_poly.pdbx_seq_one_letter_code
_entity_poly.pdbx_strand_id
1 'polypeptide(L)'
;FDEALRLYPPAPSINREPIEPETWNGLYIPRRAAVLVMPWVVHRHRKLWDRPDAFMPERFHPGNREKIDRFQYLPFGAGPRVCIGAS
;
A
#
# COMPACT_ATOMS: atom_id res chain seq x y z
N PHE A 1 6.26 -12.33 9.63
CA PHE A 1 5.68 -11.06 10.10
C PHE A 1 4.78 -10.37 9.08
N ASP A 2 4.85 -10.71 7.78
CA ASP A 2 4.14 -9.97 6.74
C ASP A 2 2.63 -9.83 6.93
N GLU A 3 1.93 -10.89 7.35
CA GLU A 3 0.47 -10.82 7.57
C GLU A 3 0.09 -9.86 8.71
N ALA A 4 0.94 -9.74 9.73
CA ALA A 4 0.75 -8.76 10.79
C ALA A 4 0.94 -7.33 10.25
N LEU A 5 1.95 -7.09 9.41
CA LEU A 5 2.17 -5.79 8.77
C LEU A 5 1.07 -5.44 7.75
N ARG A 6 0.47 -6.44 7.10
CA ARG A 6 -0.67 -6.24 6.20
C ARG A 6 -1.91 -5.76 6.97
N LEU A 7 -2.25 -6.43 8.06
CA LEU A 7 -3.42 -6.02 8.85
C LEU A 7 -3.13 -4.78 9.69
N TYR A 8 -1.94 -4.65 10.27
CA TYR A 8 -1.63 -3.58 11.21
C TYR A 8 -0.36 -2.83 10.79
N PRO A 9 -0.38 -2.14 9.64
CA PRO A 9 0.76 -1.36 9.19
C PRO A 9 1.00 -0.19 10.15
N PRO A 10 2.22 -0.02 10.72
CA PRO A 10 2.53 1.10 11.60
C PRO A 10 2.37 2.47 10.92
N ALA A 11 2.59 2.53 9.61
CA ALA A 11 2.31 3.68 8.76
C ALA A 11 1.07 3.38 7.89
N PRO A 12 -0.16 3.68 8.35
CA PRO A 12 -1.39 3.32 7.64
C PRO A 12 -1.67 4.20 6.41
N SER A 13 -0.91 5.28 6.23
CA SER A 13 -1.04 6.26 5.15
C SER A 13 0.33 6.71 4.63
N ILE A 14 0.43 6.94 3.32
CA ILE A 14 1.58 7.56 2.65
C ILE A 14 1.05 8.83 1.96
N ASN A 15 1.50 9.98 2.45
CA ASN A 15 0.89 11.27 2.10
C ASN A 15 1.86 12.11 1.26
N ARG A 16 1.31 12.86 0.31
CA ARG A 16 2.03 13.82 -0.52
C ARG A 16 1.21 15.09 -0.66
N GLU A 17 1.94 16.19 -0.85
CA GLU A 17 1.39 17.48 -1.21
C GLU A 17 2.06 17.93 -2.51
N PRO A 18 1.31 18.12 -3.63
CA PRO A 18 1.87 18.58 -4.89
C PRO A 18 2.39 20.02 -4.77
N ILE A 19 3.64 20.23 -5.16
CA ILE A 19 4.26 21.57 -5.21
C ILE A 19 3.78 22.40 -6.40
N GLU A 20 3.24 21.73 -7.42
CA GLU A 20 2.65 22.27 -8.65
C GLU A 20 1.38 21.47 -8.99
N PRO A 21 0.40 22.06 -9.70
CA PRO A 21 -0.78 21.32 -10.15
C PRO A 21 -0.42 20.30 -11.24
N GLU A 22 -1.11 19.17 -11.27
CA GLU A 22 -0.87 18.10 -12.24
C GLU A 22 -2.19 17.46 -12.71
N THR A 23 -2.20 16.86 -13.90
CA THR A 23 -3.31 15.99 -14.34
C THR A 23 -2.80 14.57 -14.49
N TRP A 24 -3.35 13.66 -13.70
CA TRP A 24 -3.00 12.24 -13.74
C TRP A 24 -4.21 11.40 -14.16
N ASN A 25 -4.10 10.66 -15.26
CA ASN A 25 -5.21 9.85 -15.80
C ASN A 25 -6.53 10.63 -15.96
N GLY A 26 -6.44 11.90 -16.38
CA GLY A 26 -7.60 12.80 -16.52
C GLY A 26 -8.13 13.40 -15.21
N LEU A 27 -7.57 13.04 -14.06
CA LEU A 27 -7.86 13.67 -12.77
C LEU A 27 -6.98 14.90 -12.57
N TYR A 28 -7.59 16.08 -12.48
CA TYR A 28 -6.89 17.30 -12.10
C TYR A 28 -6.60 17.30 -10.59
N ILE A 29 -5.33 17.48 -10.23
CA ILE A 29 -4.83 17.54 -8.87
C ILE A 29 -4.29 18.96 -8.64
N PRO A 30 -4.94 19.78 -7.81
CA PRO A 30 -4.48 21.13 -7.56
C PRO A 30 -3.21 21.14 -6.71
N ARG A 31 -2.44 22.23 -6.85
CA ARG A 31 -1.32 22.52 -5.95
C ARG A 31 -1.80 22.52 -4.50
N ARG A 32 -0.98 21.97 -3.60
CA ARG A 32 -1.29 21.84 -2.16
C ARG A 32 -2.46 20.90 -1.81
N ALA A 33 -2.95 20.11 -2.76
CA ALA A 33 -3.91 19.06 -2.43
C ALA A 33 -3.30 18.00 -1.50
N ALA A 34 -4.10 17.44 -0.59
CA ALA A 34 -3.72 16.26 0.15
C ALA A 34 -3.90 15.02 -0.74
N VAL A 35 -2.80 14.39 -1.14
CA VAL A 35 -2.81 13.13 -1.90
C VAL A 35 -2.38 11.99 -0.98
N LEU A 36 -3.28 11.03 -0.74
CA LEU A 36 -3.06 9.94 0.19
C LEU A 36 -3.13 8.60 -0.53
N VAL A 37 -2.10 7.77 -0.33
CA VAL A 37 -2.19 6.33 -0.54
C VAL A 37 -2.38 5.68 0.83
N MET A 38 -3.40 4.84 0.97
CA MET A 38 -3.77 4.26 2.27
C MET A 38 -3.46 2.76 2.32
N PRO A 39 -2.23 2.33 2.70
CA PRO A 39 -1.91 0.92 2.95
C PRO A 39 -2.97 0.21 3.78
N TRP A 40 -3.50 0.85 4.83
CA TRP A 40 -4.58 0.29 5.65
C TRP A 40 -5.81 -0.19 4.85
N VAL A 41 -6.21 0.59 3.84
CA VAL A 41 -7.35 0.29 2.96
C VAL A 41 -6.95 -0.71 1.89
N VAL A 42 -5.82 -0.49 1.21
CA VAL A 42 -5.32 -1.38 0.15
C VAL A 42 -5.15 -2.81 0.67
N HIS A 43 -4.58 -2.96 1.86
CA HIS A 43 -4.32 -4.23 2.49
C HIS A 43 -5.59 -4.98 2.93
N ARG A 44 -6.74 -4.30 2.99
CA ARG A 44 -8.06 -4.90 3.30
C ARG A 44 -9.03 -4.89 2.12
N HIS A 45 -8.57 -4.45 0.95
CA HIS A 45 -9.46 -4.26 -0.17
C HIS A 45 -9.93 -5.61 -0.72
N ARG A 46 -11.23 -5.86 -0.70
CA ARG A 46 -11.85 -7.15 -1.08
C ARG A 46 -11.57 -7.60 -2.52
N LYS A 47 -11.22 -6.67 -3.41
CA LYS A 47 -10.80 -7.02 -4.79
C LYS A 47 -9.34 -7.47 -4.89
N LEU A 48 -8.53 -7.17 -3.88
CA LEU A 48 -7.11 -7.52 -3.85
C LEU A 48 -6.87 -8.74 -2.96
N TRP A 49 -7.60 -8.86 -1.85
CA TRP A 49 -7.40 -9.92 -0.86
C TRP A 49 -8.67 -10.75 -0.67
N ASP A 50 -8.58 -12.07 -0.88
CA ASP A 50 -9.60 -13.02 -0.38
C ASP A 50 -9.67 -12.95 1.14
N ARG A 51 -10.85 -12.95 1.76
CA ARG A 51 -11.04 -12.86 3.23
C ARG A 51 -10.09 -11.83 3.89
N PRO A 52 -10.19 -10.53 3.54
CA PRO A 52 -9.17 -9.53 3.85
C PRO A 52 -8.91 -9.32 5.34
N ASP A 53 -9.92 -9.53 6.18
CA ASP A 53 -9.83 -9.28 7.62
C ASP A 53 -9.32 -10.50 8.40
N ALA A 54 -9.18 -11.67 7.75
CA ALA A 54 -8.63 -12.86 8.37
C ALA A 54 -7.10 -12.79 8.43
N PHE A 55 -6.53 -13.18 9.57
CA PHE A 55 -5.09 -13.37 9.71
C PHE A 55 -4.70 -14.73 9.12
N MET A 56 -4.08 -14.72 7.94
CA MET A 56 -3.67 -15.91 7.18
C MET A 56 -2.20 -15.79 6.73
N PRO A 57 -1.23 -16.21 7.56
CA PRO A 57 0.20 -16.15 7.23
C PRO A 57 0.59 -16.88 5.94
N GLU A 58 -0.19 -17.90 5.54
CA GLU A 58 0.05 -18.77 4.39
C GLU A 58 0.03 -18.02 3.06
N ARG A 59 -0.55 -16.80 3.02
CA ARG A 59 -0.50 -15.90 1.86
C ARG A 59 0.94 -15.57 1.46
N PHE A 60 1.84 -15.51 2.43
CA PHE A 60 3.23 -15.11 2.23
C PHE A 60 4.19 -16.31 2.18
N HIS A 61 3.68 -17.54 2.18
CA HIS A 61 4.51 -18.74 1.96
C HIS A 61 5.05 -18.78 0.52
N PRO A 62 6.17 -19.49 0.27
CA PRO A 62 6.67 -19.74 -1.08
C PRO A 62 5.58 -20.34 -1.99
N GLY A 63 5.51 -19.92 -3.25
CA GLY A 63 4.46 -20.32 -4.21
C GLY A 63 3.15 -19.51 -4.11
N ASN A 64 2.92 -18.78 -3.00
CA ASN A 64 1.81 -17.84 -2.86
C ASN A 64 2.29 -16.39 -2.87
N ARG A 65 3.45 -16.12 -2.28
CA ARG A 65 4.02 -14.77 -2.21
C ARG A 65 4.22 -14.15 -3.59
N GLU A 66 4.60 -14.93 -4.60
CA GLU A 66 4.83 -14.41 -5.95
C GLU A 66 3.53 -13.97 -6.65
N LYS A 67 2.36 -14.38 -6.13
CA LYS A 67 1.04 -13.99 -6.63
C LYS A 67 0.57 -12.63 -6.09
N ILE A 68 1.24 -12.09 -5.06
CA ILE A 68 0.89 -10.81 -4.44
C ILE A 68 1.55 -9.70 -5.24
N ASP A 69 0.74 -8.83 -5.85
CA ASP A 69 1.25 -7.70 -6.62
C ASP A 69 2.04 -6.71 -5.73
N ARG A 70 3.06 -6.08 -6.32
CA ARG A 70 3.94 -5.15 -5.60
C ARG A 70 3.18 -3.97 -4.98
N PHE A 71 2.12 -3.49 -5.61
CA PHE A 71 1.28 -2.38 -5.13
C PHE A 71 0.06 -2.85 -4.33
N GLN A 72 -0.21 -4.16 -4.29
CA GLN A 72 -1.18 -4.76 -3.39
C GLN A 72 -0.65 -4.85 -1.94
N TYR A 73 0.66 -5.07 -1.76
CA TYR A 73 1.30 -5.14 -0.45
C TYR A 73 2.42 -4.09 -0.28
N LEU A 74 2.06 -3.02 0.42
CA LEU A 74 2.87 -1.81 0.64
C LEU A 74 3.16 -1.54 2.13
N PRO A 75 3.71 -2.50 2.90
CA PRO A 75 3.98 -2.32 4.34
C PRO A 75 5.02 -1.22 4.62
N PHE A 76 5.89 -0.96 3.63
CA PHE A 76 7.02 -0.03 3.72
C PHE A 76 6.99 1.03 2.61
N GLY A 77 5.86 1.16 1.92
CA GLY A 77 5.73 1.97 0.71
C GLY A 77 6.47 1.42 -0.50
N ALA A 78 6.66 2.27 -1.51
CA ALA A 78 7.30 1.95 -2.77
C ALA A 78 7.98 3.17 -3.39
N GLY A 79 8.77 2.93 -4.43
CA GLY A 79 9.45 3.98 -5.20
C GLY A 79 10.63 4.63 -4.44
N PRO A 80 11.05 5.84 -4.85
CA PRO A 80 12.24 6.51 -4.33
C PRO A 80 12.21 6.87 -2.83
N ARG A 81 11.05 6.74 -2.18
CA ARG A 81 10.84 7.04 -0.75
C ARG A 81 10.37 5.80 0.03
N VAL A 82 10.69 4.61 -0.45
CA VAL A 82 10.48 3.35 0.29
C VAL A 82 11.27 3.38 1.60
N CYS A 83 10.76 2.73 2.65
CA CYS A 83 11.45 2.64 3.94
C CYS A 83 12.85 2.04 3.75
N ILE A 84 13.87 2.73 4.26
CA ILE A 84 15.27 2.25 4.21
C ILE A 84 15.53 1.08 5.17
N GLY A 85 14.64 0.86 6.14
CA GLY A 85 14.69 -0.27 7.07
C GLY A 85 13.84 -1.47 6.64
N ALA A 86 13.39 -1.49 5.39
CA ALA A 86 12.74 -2.67 4.82
C ALA A 86 13.82 -3.74 4.57
N SER A 87 13.97 -4.65 5.54
CA SER A 87 14.92 -5.77 5.50
C SER A 87 14.21 -7.11 5.45
#